data_AF-A0AAD7S422-F1
#
_entry.id   AF-A0AAD7S422-F1
#
_cell.length_a   1.000
_cell.length_b   1.000
_cell.length_c   1.000
_cell.angle_alpha   90.00
_cell.angle_beta   90.00
_cell.angle_gamma   90.00
#
_symmetry.space_group_name_H-M   'P 1'
#
loop_
_entity.id
_entity.type
_entity.pdbx_description
1 polymer ?
#
loop_
_entity_poly.entity_id
_entity_poly.type
_entity_poly.pdbx_seq_one_letter_code
_entity_poly.pdbx_strand_id
1 'polypeptide(L)'
;MSVEESREEPLASYFIGKKEDVMQAKKVSKSVNGRDVLVIYHAGKFYAMDVHCYHAGGPLQNGDIEEINNKLCIVCPSHKYKITLAEGEGLYEALNSNETIPIPRWCSKGIKQRVHTVVEVDGDIFVKLSVHGWIESDYYQSEKHRKEKCAPDEKKI
;
A
#
# COMPACT_ATOMS: atom_id res chain seq x y z
N MET A 1 2.64 -0.79 44.14
CA MET A 1 2.69 0.04 42.91
C MET A 1 2.23 -0.88 41.79
N SER A 2 1.00 -0.71 41.35
CA SER A 2 0.39 -1.55 40.31
C SER A 2 1.06 -1.23 38.99
N VAL A 3 1.78 -2.20 38.43
CA VAL A 3 2.22 -2.14 37.04
C VAL A 3 0.96 -2.33 36.19
N GLU A 4 0.51 -1.24 35.58
CA GLU A 4 -0.55 -1.28 34.57
C GLU A 4 0.02 -1.95 33.33
N GLU A 5 -0.26 -3.25 33.22
CA GLU A 5 0.01 -4.04 32.04
C GLU A 5 -0.89 -3.52 30.91
N SER A 6 -0.31 -2.73 30.01
CA SER A 6 -0.98 -2.25 28.80
C SER A 6 -1.40 -3.46 27.97
N ARG A 7 -2.70 -3.80 28.02
CA ARG A 7 -3.31 -4.77 27.13
C ARG A 7 -3.20 -4.26 25.69
N GLU A 8 -2.20 -4.72 24.97
CA GLU A 8 -2.24 -4.71 23.51
C GLU A 8 -3.39 -5.63 23.10
N GLU A 9 -4.55 -5.05 22.75
CA GLU A 9 -5.62 -5.78 22.07
C GLU A 9 -4.99 -6.54 20.90
N PRO A 10 -5.17 -7.87 20.78
CA PRO A 10 -4.55 -8.63 19.71
C PRO A 10 -5.01 -8.03 18.39
N LEU A 11 -4.07 -7.47 17.61
CA LEU A 11 -4.35 -6.88 16.30
C LEU A 11 -5.15 -7.88 15.48
N ALA A 12 -6.45 -7.60 15.34
CA ALA A 12 -7.38 -8.49 14.66
C ALA A 12 -6.86 -8.77 13.25
N SER A 13 -6.87 -10.04 12.88
CA SER A 13 -6.47 -10.50 11.55
C SER A 13 -7.72 -10.68 10.71
N TYR A 14 -7.73 -10.11 9.51
CA TYR A 14 -8.90 -10.11 8.63
C TYR A 14 -8.71 -11.06 7.46
N PHE A 15 -9.66 -11.97 7.27
CA PHE A 15 -9.61 -12.96 6.19
C PHE A 15 -9.67 -12.28 4.82
N ILE A 16 -8.74 -12.63 3.93
CA ILE A 16 -8.69 -12.13 2.56
C ILE A 16 -9.27 -13.16 1.60
N GLY A 17 -8.74 -14.38 1.62
CA GLY A 17 -9.12 -15.48 0.74
C GLY A 17 -8.23 -16.71 0.96
N LYS A 18 -8.52 -17.80 0.26
CA LYS A 18 -7.64 -18.97 0.23
C LYS A 18 -6.33 -18.63 -0.46
N LYS A 19 -5.22 -19.19 0.02
CA LYS A 19 -3.89 -18.96 -0.54
C LYS A 19 -3.83 -19.18 -2.05
N GLU A 20 -4.38 -20.30 -2.52
CA GLU A 20 -4.37 -20.66 -3.94
C GLU A 20 -5.11 -19.62 -4.80
N ASP A 21 -6.27 -19.16 -4.34
CA ASP A 21 -7.07 -18.13 -5.03
C ASP A 21 -6.31 -16.79 -5.10
N VAL A 22 -5.69 -16.37 -3.99
CA VAL A 22 -4.89 -15.13 -3.94
C VAL A 22 -3.65 -15.23 -4.83
N MET A 23 -2.98 -16.39 -4.85
CA MET A 23 -1.84 -16.64 -5.74
C MET A 23 -2.24 -16.59 -7.21
N GLN A 24 -3.37 -17.20 -7.56
CA GLN A 24 -3.88 -17.23 -8.92
C GLN A 24 -4.33 -15.84 -9.40
N ALA A 25 -5.00 -15.08 -8.54
CA ALA A 25 -5.42 -13.71 -8.84
C ALA A 25 -4.23 -12.74 -8.93
N LYS A 26 -3.10 -13.05 -8.29
CA LYS A 26 -1.90 -12.20 -8.09
C LYS A 26 -2.14 -10.91 -7.31
N LYS A 27 -3.30 -10.28 -7.42
CA LYS A 27 -3.71 -9.07 -6.71
C LYS A 27 -5.16 -9.21 -6.27
N VAL A 28 -5.43 -9.01 -4.99
CA VAL A 28 -6.76 -9.05 -4.39
C VAL A 28 -6.96 -7.80 -3.53
N SER A 29 -8.03 -7.06 -3.78
CA SER A 29 -8.42 -5.90 -2.96
C SER A 29 -9.63 -6.22 -2.09
N LYS A 30 -9.59 -5.84 -0.81
CA LYS A 30 -10.70 -6.07 0.12
C LYS A 30 -10.81 -4.94 1.14
N SER A 31 -12.04 -4.53 1.44
CA SER A 31 -12.34 -3.59 2.53
C SER A 31 -12.43 -4.36 3.85
N VAL A 32 -11.57 -4.02 4.81
CA VAL A 32 -11.51 -4.67 6.13
C VAL A 32 -11.44 -3.60 7.22
N ASN A 33 -12.36 -3.67 8.18
CA ASN A 33 -12.49 -2.68 9.27
C ASN A 33 -12.45 -1.21 8.78
N GLY A 34 -13.19 -0.91 7.71
CA GLY A 34 -13.23 0.43 7.15
C GLY A 34 -11.93 0.88 6.46
N ARG A 35 -11.03 -0.03 6.08
CA ARG A 35 -9.80 0.27 5.33
C ARG A 35 -9.70 -0.60 4.08
N ASP A 36 -9.41 -0.01 2.93
CA ASP A 36 -9.30 -0.73 1.66
C ASP A 36 -7.87 -1.22 1.45
N VAL A 37 -7.68 -2.54 1.53
CA VAL A 37 -6.35 -3.18 1.47
C VAL A 37 -6.18 -3.95 0.17
N LEU A 38 -4.99 -3.82 -0.43
CA LEU A 38 -4.52 -4.56 -1.59
C LEU A 38 -3.49 -5.60 -1.12
N VAL A 39 -3.78 -6.87 -1.35
CA VAL A 39 -2.84 -7.99 -1.19
C VAL A 39 -2.26 -8.35 -2.55
N ILE A 40 -0.95 -8.47 -2.62
CA ILE A 40 -0.18 -8.74 -3.84
C ILE A 40 0.65 -10.00 -3.62
N TYR A 41 0.54 -10.97 -4.50
CA TYR A 41 1.42 -12.13 -4.59
C TYR A 41 2.42 -11.92 -5.73
N HIS A 42 3.70 -11.86 -5.39
CA HIS A 42 4.78 -11.70 -6.37
C HIS A 42 6.04 -12.43 -5.91
N ALA A 43 6.69 -13.15 -6.83
CA ALA A 43 7.93 -13.88 -6.58
C ALA A 43 7.90 -14.75 -5.31
N GLY A 44 6.82 -15.51 -5.10
CA GLY A 44 6.69 -16.42 -3.96
C GLY A 44 6.32 -15.77 -2.63
N LYS A 45 6.09 -14.44 -2.60
CA LYS A 45 5.81 -13.69 -1.36
C LYS A 45 4.52 -12.86 -1.47
N PHE A 46 3.83 -12.75 -0.35
CA PHE A 46 2.68 -11.86 -0.20
C PHE A 46 3.08 -10.51 0.41
N TYR A 47 2.46 -9.46 -0.08
CA TYR A 47 2.57 -8.09 0.41
C TYR A 47 1.16 -7.54 0.61
N ALA A 48 0.97 -6.66 1.58
CA ALA A 48 -0.30 -5.96 1.78
C ALA A 48 -0.06 -4.47 1.96
N MET A 49 -0.86 -3.63 1.32
CA MET A 49 -0.79 -2.18 1.46
C MET A 49 -2.15 -1.54 1.20
N ASP A 50 -2.28 -0.25 1.45
CA ASP A 50 -3.46 0.49 1.04
C ASP A 50 -3.71 0.40 -0.48
N VAL A 51 -4.98 0.28 -0.87
CA VAL A 51 -5.40 0.23 -2.28
C VAL A 51 -5.17 1.56 -3.01
N HIS A 52 -5.26 2.68 -2.31
CA HIS A 52 -5.20 4.01 -2.90
C HIS A 52 -3.80 4.62 -2.79
N CYS A 53 -3.24 5.02 -3.93
CA CYS A 53 -1.91 5.63 -4.01
C CYS A 53 -1.83 6.93 -3.19
N TYR A 54 -0.81 7.06 -2.34
CA TYR A 54 -0.59 8.24 -1.49
C TYR A 54 -0.47 9.57 -2.25
N HIS A 55 -0.18 9.55 -3.55
CA HIS A 55 0.00 10.79 -4.32
C HIS A 55 -1.33 11.50 -4.60
N ALA A 56 -2.34 10.75 -5.03
CA ALA A 56 -3.60 11.30 -5.57
C ALA A 56 -4.77 10.30 -5.50
N GLY A 57 -4.68 9.25 -4.69
CA GLY A 57 -5.75 8.27 -4.51
C GLY A 57 -5.98 7.31 -5.68
N GLY A 58 -5.00 7.20 -6.60
CA GLY A 58 -5.08 6.32 -7.77
C GLY A 58 -5.16 4.83 -7.39
N PRO A 59 -5.79 3.98 -8.23
CA PRO A 59 -6.06 2.58 -7.92
C PRO A 59 -4.80 1.72 -8.08
N LEU A 60 -4.10 1.43 -6.98
CA LEU A 60 -2.89 0.60 -7.03
C LEU A 60 -3.18 -0.83 -7.47
N GLN A 61 -4.40 -1.34 -7.33
CA GLN A 61 -4.72 -2.70 -7.80
C GLN A 61 -4.47 -2.89 -9.30
N ASN A 62 -4.52 -1.81 -10.08
CA ASN A 62 -4.28 -1.79 -11.52
C ASN A 62 -2.83 -1.41 -11.90
N GLY A 63 -1.94 -1.19 -10.92
CA GLY A 63 -0.55 -0.80 -11.16
C GLY A 63 0.35 -1.99 -11.46
N ASP A 64 1.36 -1.82 -12.30
CA ASP A 64 2.33 -2.88 -12.61
C ASP A 64 3.34 -3.10 -11.49
N ILE A 65 3.92 -4.31 -11.41
CA ILE A 65 5.01 -4.59 -10.47
C ILE A 65 6.32 -4.56 -11.26
N GLU A 66 7.24 -3.70 -10.82
CA GLU A 66 8.55 -3.50 -11.45
C GLU A 66 9.65 -3.64 -10.40
N GLU A 67 10.83 -4.09 -10.83
CA GLU A 67 12.02 -4.10 -10.00
C GLU A 67 12.84 -2.84 -10.27
N ILE A 68 12.95 -1.96 -9.27
CA ILE A 68 13.60 -0.66 -9.38
C ILE A 68 14.60 -0.53 -8.25
N ASN A 69 15.87 -0.28 -8.59
CA ASN A 69 16.95 -0.17 -7.61
C ASN A 69 17.01 -1.37 -6.64
N ASN A 70 16.88 -2.59 -7.18
CA ASN A 70 16.80 -3.86 -6.45
C ASN A 70 15.65 -3.94 -5.43
N LYS A 71 14.60 -3.11 -5.59
CA LYS A 71 13.38 -3.12 -4.78
C LYS A 71 12.18 -3.40 -5.67
N LEU A 72 11.36 -4.38 -5.29
CA LEU A 72 10.06 -4.60 -5.92
C LEU A 72 9.14 -3.43 -5.59
N CYS A 73 8.61 -2.78 -6.63
CA CYS A 73 7.77 -1.62 -6.52
C CYS A 73 6.46 -1.83 -7.30
N ILE A 74 5.36 -1.32 -6.76
CA ILE A 74 4.16 -1.11 -7.55
C ILE A 74 4.20 0.27 -8.19
N VAL A 75 3.90 0.32 -9.50
CA VAL A 75 3.86 1.55 -10.28
C VAL A 75 2.41 1.99 -10.41
N CYS A 76 2.07 3.12 -9.79
CA CYS A 76 0.73 3.67 -9.83
C CYS A 76 0.32 3.96 -11.29
N PRO A 77 -0.84 3.45 -11.76
CA PRO A 77 -1.24 3.57 -13.16
C PRO A 77 -1.53 5.03 -13.56
N SER A 78 -2.01 5.85 -12.61
CA SER A 78 -2.42 7.24 -12.86
C SER A 78 -1.25 8.19 -13.11
N HIS A 79 -0.21 8.13 -12.28
CA HIS A 79 0.89 9.12 -12.29
C HIS A 79 2.29 8.50 -12.26
N LYS A 80 2.40 7.17 -12.39
CA LYS A 80 3.68 6.42 -12.47
C LYS A 80 4.61 6.57 -11.25
N TYR A 81 4.02 6.91 -10.11
CA TYR A 81 4.69 6.88 -8.80
C TYR A 81 5.06 5.44 -8.45
N LYS A 82 6.30 5.26 -7.98
CA LYS A 82 6.89 3.96 -7.66
C LYS A 82 6.90 3.78 -6.15
N ILE A 83 6.24 2.74 -5.67
CA ILE A 83 6.05 2.49 -4.24
C ILE A 83 6.61 1.11 -3.90
N THR A 84 7.55 1.01 -2.96
CA THR A 84 8.13 -0.28 -2.59
C THR A 84 7.09 -1.19 -1.94
N LEU A 85 7.06 -2.46 -2.35
CA LEU A 85 6.09 -3.43 -1.81
C LEU A 85 6.36 -3.79 -0.35
N ALA A 86 7.64 -3.80 0.04
CA ALA A 86 8.06 -4.23 1.37
C ALA A 86 7.78 -3.19 2.46
N GLU A 87 8.01 -1.90 2.17
CA GLU A 87 8.01 -0.83 3.18
C GLU A 87 7.07 0.33 2.82
N GLY A 88 6.61 0.41 1.57
CA GLY A 88 5.73 1.50 1.13
C GLY A 88 6.46 2.82 0.88
N GLU A 89 7.76 2.75 0.59
CA GLU A 89 8.56 3.93 0.28
C GLU A 89 8.24 4.48 -1.11
N GLY A 90 8.13 5.80 -1.22
CA GLY A 90 7.98 6.47 -2.51
C GLY A 90 9.34 6.70 -3.18
N LEU A 91 9.66 5.99 -4.26
CA LEU A 91 10.90 6.17 -5.00
C LEU A 91 10.77 7.23 -6.11
N TYR A 92 11.86 7.96 -6.35
CA TYR A 92 11.98 8.92 -7.44
C TYR A 92 13.41 8.98 -7.98
N GLU A 93 13.56 9.40 -9.22
CA GLU A 93 14.87 9.65 -9.83
C GLU A 93 15.25 11.11 -9.60
N ALA A 94 16.46 11.32 -9.10
CA ALA A 94 17.08 12.63 -8.98
C ALA A 94 18.29 12.71 -9.91
N LEU A 95 18.45 13.87 -10.55
CA LEU A 95 19.68 14.20 -11.28
C LEU A 95 20.56 15.04 -10.34
N ASN A 96 21.81 14.63 -10.17
CA ASN A 96 22.79 15.47 -9.50
C ASN A 96 23.23 16.57 -10.48
N SER A 97 22.76 17.81 -10.26
CA SER A 97 23.10 18.96 -11.11
C SER A 97 24.57 19.40 -11.03
N ASN A 98 25.30 18.92 -10.02
CA ASN A 98 26.69 19.30 -9.75
C ASN A 98 27.71 18.42 -10.48
N GLU A 99 27.27 17.38 -11.19
CA GLU A 99 28.14 16.50 -11.98
C GLU A 99 28.14 16.95 -13.44
N THR A 100 29.31 16.94 -14.09
CA THR A 100 29.47 17.32 -15.51
C THR A 100 28.69 16.42 -16.46
N ILE A 101 28.29 15.23 -16.01
CA ILE A 101 27.35 14.32 -16.69
C ILE A 101 26.33 13.90 -15.62
N PRO A 102 25.08 14.36 -15.68
CA PRO A 102 24.08 14.05 -14.67
C PRO A 102 23.65 12.57 -14.80
N ILE A 103 24.11 11.73 -13.87
CA ILE A 103 23.69 10.32 -13.77
C ILE A 103 22.44 10.26 -12.88
N PRO A 104 21.31 9.71 -13.38
CA PRO A 104 20.12 9.51 -12.55
C PRO A 104 20.41 8.61 -11.35
N ARG A 105 20.00 9.04 -10.16
CA ARG A 105 20.05 8.23 -8.94
C ARG A 105 18.66 8.04 -8.37
N TRP A 106 18.39 6.82 -7.92
CA TRP A 106 17.17 6.51 -7.19
C TRP A 106 17.27 7.01 -5.76
N CYS A 107 16.29 7.82 -5.36
CA CYS A 107 16.14 8.37 -4.02
C CYS A 107 14.77 7.94 -3.44
N SER A 108 14.67 7.98 -2.11
CA SER A 108 13.44 7.65 -1.38
C SER A 108 12.85 8.91 -0.76
N LYS A 109 11.53 9.07 -0.84
CA LYS A 109 10.75 10.08 -0.09
C LYS A 109 10.43 9.61 1.34
N GLY A 110 10.94 8.45 1.75
CA GLY A 110 10.54 7.75 2.96
C GLY A 110 9.24 6.96 2.76
N ILE A 111 8.72 6.39 3.85
CA ILE A 111 7.45 5.65 3.87
C ILE A 111 6.31 6.62 3.59
N LYS A 112 5.58 6.38 2.49
CA LYS A 112 4.45 7.20 2.03
C LYS A 112 3.17 6.40 1.86
N GLN A 113 3.30 5.09 1.61
CA GLN A 113 2.20 4.15 1.49
C GLN A 113 2.19 3.23 2.69
N ARG A 114 1.06 3.11 3.37
CA ARG A 114 0.96 2.18 4.50
C ARG A 114 0.99 0.73 4.00
N VAL A 115 1.92 -0.04 4.57
CA VAL A 115 2.01 -1.49 4.42
C VAL A 115 1.38 -2.17 5.64
N HIS A 116 0.77 -3.32 5.40
CA HIS A 116 0.15 -4.19 6.40
C HIS A 116 0.84 -5.55 6.43
N THR A 117 0.64 -6.31 7.49
CA THR A 117 1.25 -7.63 7.64
C THR A 117 0.33 -8.69 7.08
N VAL A 118 0.82 -9.51 6.15
CA VAL A 118 0.12 -10.71 5.68
C VAL A 118 0.48 -11.88 6.58
N VAL A 119 -0.52 -12.67 6.99
CA VAL A 119 -0.35 -13.89 7.79
C VAL A 119 -1.06 -15.04 7.08
N GLU A 120 -0.37 -16.17 6.96
CA GLU A 120 -0.95 -17.42 6.47
C GLU A 120 -1.30 -18.30 7.67
N VAL A 121 -2.55 -18.80 7.72
CA VAL A 121 -3.03 -19.73 8.75
C VAL A 121 -3.85 -20.80 8.06
N ASP A 122 -3.50 -22.07 8.21
CA ASP A 122 -4.24 -23.22 7.68
C ASP A 122 -4.57 -23.14 6.18
N GLY A 123 -3.69 -22.55 5.36
CA GLY A 123 -3.88 -22.38 3.92
C GLY A 123 -4.72 -21.15 3.53
N ASP A 124 -5.12 -20.34 4.50
CA ASP A 124 -5.86 -19.09 4.31
C ASP A 124 -4.97 -17.87 4.53
N ILE A 125 -5.23 -16.81 3.76
CA ILE A 125 -4.51 -15.55 3.84
C ILE A 125 -5.32 -14.55 4.66
N PHE A 126 -4.66 -14.00 5.67
CA PHE A 126 -5.16 -12.93 6.52
C PHE A 126 -4.28 -11.70 6.44
N VAL A 127 -4.84 -10.54 6.77
CA VAL A 127 -4.09 -9.30 6.94
C VAL A 127 -4.28 -8.76 8.35
N LYS A 128 -3.16 -8.40 9.00
CA LYS A 128 -3.14 -7.58 10.22
C LYS A 128 -2.89 -6.13 9.83
N LEU A 129 -3.85 -5.27 10.17
CA LEU A 129 -3.75 -3.84 9.86
C LEU A 129 -2.69 -3.17 10.74
N SER A 130 -1.63 -2.64 10.12
CA SER A 130 -0.79 -1.62 10.73
C SER A 130 -1.61 -0.34 10.97
N VAL A 131 -1.60 0.19 12.19
CA VAL A 131 -2.39 1.39 12.57
C VAL A 131 -1.56 2.46 13.28
N HIS A 132 -0.25 2.25 13.42
CA HIS A 132 0.63 3.17 14.14
C HIS A 132 1.11 4.32 13.25
N GLY A 133 1.14 5.52 13.82
CA GLY A 133 1.60 6.75 13.16
C GLY A 133 0.68 7.21 12.03
N TRP A 134 0.84 8.45 11.57
CA TRP A 134 0.16 8.94 10.38
C TRP A 134 1.07 8.78 9.15
N ILE A 135 0.50 8.30 8.05
CA ILE A 135 1.16 8.15 6.74
C ILE A 135 0.26 8.78 5.68
N GLU A 136 0.83 9.37 4.63
CA GLU A 136 0.09 10.11 3.60
C GLU A 136 -1.06 9.32 2.96
N SER A 137 -0.90 8.01 2.76
CA SER A 137 -1.97 7.16 2.20
C SER A 137 -3.22 7.07 3.10
N ASP A 138 -3.10 7.35 4.41
CA ASP A 138 -4.24 7.37 5.33
C ASP A 138 -5.31 8.39 4.93
N TYR A 139 -4.91 9.49 4.29
CA TYR A 139 -5.86 10.50 3.78
C TYR A 139 -6.88 9.86 2.84
N TYR A 140 -6.44 8.95 1.97
CA TYR A 140 -7.29 8.29 0.97
C TYR A 140 -8.10 7.12 1.54
N GLN A 141 -7.86 6.74 2.79
CA GLN A 141 -8.70 5.81 3.54
C GLN A 141 -9.78 6.54 4.36
N SER A 142 -9.72 7.88 4.43
CA SER A 142 -10.65 8.67 5.22
C SER A 142 -12.05 8.71 4.63
N GLU A 143 -13.05 8.82 5.51
CA GLU A 143 -14.46 9.01 5.15
C GLU A 143 -14.69 10.25 4.28
N LYS A 144 -13.88 11.30 4.46
CA LYS A 144 -13.94 12.51 3.65
C LYS A 144 -13.67 12.20 2.17
N HIS A 145 -12.58 11.50 1.90
CA HIS A 145 -12.22 11.12 0.53
C HIS A 145 -13.24 10.15 -0.09
N ARG A 146 -13.76 9.20 0.69
CA ARG A 146 -14.79 8.26 0.23
C ARG A 146 -16.08 8.97 -0.21
N LYS A 147 -16.52 9.98 0.55
CA LYS A 147 -17.69 10.80 0.20
C LYS A 147 -17.46 11.62 -1.06
N GLU A 148 -16.27 12.22 -1.22
CA GLU A 148 -15.90 12.96 -2.44
C GLU A 148 -15.88 12.07 -3.69
N LYS A 149 -15.48 10.79 -3.56
CA LYS A 149 -15.51 9.81 -4.66
C LYS A 149 -16.92 9.30 -5.01
N CYS A 150 -17.82 9.20 -4.04
CA CYS A 150 -19.19 8.71 -4.25
C CYS A 150 -20.20 9.81 -4.60
N ALA A 151 -19.80 11.09 -4.53
CA ALA A 151 -20.66 12.19 -4.96
C ALA A 151 -20.83 12.15 -6.49
N PRO A 152 -22.07 12.20 -7.02
CA PRO A 152 -22.30 12.31 -8.45
C PRO A 152 -21.68 13.61 -9.00
N ASP A 153 -21.18 13.56 -10.24
CA ASP A 153 -20.63 14.70 -11.00
C ASP A 153 -21.73 15.75 -11.28
N GLU A 154 -22.15 16.49 -10.27
CA GLU A 154 -22.99 17.67 -10.41
C GLU A 154 -22.12 18.86 -10.81
N LYS A 155 -21.57 18.86 -12.04
CA LYS A 155 -21.04 20.07 -12.72
C LYS A 155 -20.70 19.81 -14.19
N LYS A 156 -21.75 19.74 -15.03
CA LYS A 156 -21.67 20.21 -16.42
C LYS A 156 -23.07 20.58 -16.92
N ILE A 157 -23.49 21.82 -16.61
CA ILE A 157 -24.52 22.57 -17.35
C ILE A 157 -23.82 23.83 -17.86
#